data_AF-A0A661ZWE0-F1
#
_entry.id   AF-A0A661ZWE0-F1
#
_cell.length_a   1.000
_cell.length_b   1.000
_cell.length_c   1.000
_cell.angle_alpha   90.00
_cell.angle_beta   90.00
_cell.angle_gamma   90.00
#
_symmetry.space_group_name_H-M   'P 1'
#
loop_
_entity.id
_entity.type
_entity.pdbx_description
1 polymer ?
#
loop_
_entity_poly.entity_id
_entity_poly.type
_entity_poly.pdbx_seq_one_letter_code
_entity_poly.pdbx_strand_id
1 'polypeptide(L)' 'IQAGRELRVIVGADKVSDSEASKISFDLSKKIQDGMTYPGQIKITVIRETRAVNYAK' A
#
# COMPACT_ATOMS: atom_id res chain seq x y z
N ILE A 1 7.02 23.40 -1.44
CA ILE A 1 7.13 21.96 -1.80
C ILE A 1 6.73 21.18 -0.56
N GLN A 2 5.45 20.83 -0.43
CA GLN A 2 5.02 19.96 0.67
C GLN A 2 5.39 18.54 0.25
N ALA A 3 6.42 17.96 0.86
CA ALA A 3 6.74 16.55 0.65
C ALA A 3 5.54 15.74 1.16
N GLY A 4 4.67 15.31 0.24
CA GLY A 4 3.54 14.45 0.56
C GLY A 4 4.05 13.17 1.22
N ARG A 5 3.44 12.78 2.33
CA ARG A 5 3.76 11.51 2.97
C ARG A 5 3.17 10.40 2.09
N GLU A 6 3.99 9.44 1.68
CA GLU A 6 3.56 8.27 0.93
C GLU A 6 3.76 7.01 1.76
N LEU A 7 2.71 6.17 1.83
CA LEU A 7 2.77 4.83 2.38
C LEU A 7 2.64 3.83 1.22
N ARG A 8 3.64 2.96 1.07
CA ARG A 8 3.59 1.86 0.10
C ARG A 8 3.47 0.53 0.83
N VAL A 9 2.50 -0.27 0.41
CA VAL A 9 2.27 -1.62 0.91
C VAL A 9 2.45 -2.58 -0.25
N ILE A 10 3.32 -3.57 -0.07
CA ILE A 10 3.59 -4.60 -1.07
C ILE A 10 2.93 -5.88 -0.59
N VAL A 11 2.15 -6.51 -1.47
CA VAL A 11 1.47 -7.78 -1.21
C VAL A 11 1.81 -8.79 -2.30
N GLY A 12 1.83 -10.07 -1.95
CA GLY A 12 2.00 -11.14 -2.94
C GLY A 12 0.81 -11.21 -3.88
N ALA A 13 1.07 -11.22 -5.18
CA ALA A 13 0.00 -11.31 -6.19
C ALA A 13 -0.77 -12.64 -6.13
N ASP A 14 -0.18 -13.70 -5.55
CA ASP A 14 -0.80 -15.00 -5.33
C ASP A 14 -1.73 -15.05 -4.10
N LYS A 15 -1.60 -14.08 -3.17
CA LYS A 15 -2.35 -14.05 -1.91
C LYS A 15 -3.50 -13.06 -1.90
N VAL A 16 -3.45 -12.05 -2.76
CA VAL A 16 -4.37 -10.92 -2.75
C VAL A 16 -4.89 -10.70 -4.15
N SER A 17 -6.21 -10.62 -4.32
CA SER A 17 -6.88 -10.23 -5.57
C SER A 17 -6.87 -8.72 -5.81
N ASP A 18 -7.26 -8.27 -7.00
CA ASP A 18 -7.37 -6.83 -7.31
C ASP A 18 -8.41 -6.14 -6.42
N SER A 19 -9.56 -6.79 -6.18
CA SER A 19 -10.60 -6.27 -5.29
C SER A 19 -10.11 -6.14 -3.85
N GLU A 20 -9.37 -7.13 -3.35
CA GLU A 20 -8.80 -7.08 -2.00
C GLU A 20 -7.72 -6.00 -1.89
N ALA A 21 -6.86 -5.84 -2.90
CA ALA A 21 -5.85 -4.78 -2.92
C ALA A 21 -6.49 -3.38 -2.89
N SER A 22 -7.58 -3.18 -3.64
CA SER A 22 -8.37 -1.94 -3.60
C SER A 22 -9.01 -1.73 -2.22
N LYS A 23 -9.57 -2.79 -1.62
CA LYS A 23 -10.13 -2.71 -0.27
C LYS A 23 -9.07 -2.37 0.79
N ILE A 24 -7.88 -2.98 0.72
CA ILE A 24 -6.78 -2.73 1.64
C ILE A 24 -6.34 -1.26 1.58
N SER A 25 -6.20 -0.68 0.39
CA SER A 25 -5.80 0.73 0.27
C SER A 25 -6.85 1.67 0.88
N PHE A 26 -8.14 1.37 0.66
CA PHE A 26 -9.24 2.12 1.25
C PHE A 26 -9.29 1.98 2.78
N ASP A 27 -9.22 0.76 3.30
CA ASP A 27 -9.29 0.49 4.74
C ASP A 27 -8.11 1.12 5.49
N LEU A 28 -6.89 1.08 4.90
CA LEU A 28 -5.73 1.78 5.45
C LEU A 28 -5.91 3.30 5.44
N SER A 29 -6.52 3.85 4.39
CA SER A 29 -6.80 5.29 4.32
C SER A 29 -7.73 5.73 5.44
N LYS A 30 -8.77 4.92 5.74
CA LYS A 30 -9.70 5.17 6.83
C LYS A 30 -9.03 5.06 8.19
N LYS A 31 -8.30 3.98 8.46
CA LYS A 31 -7.58 3.81 9.73
C LYS A 31 -6.61 4.95 10.02
N ILE A 32 -5.91 5.45 8.99
CA ILE A 32 -4.99 6.58 9.16
C ILE A 32 -5.75 7.89 9.41
N GLN A 33 -6.88 8.12 8.73
CA GLN A 33 -7.74 9.27 8.98
C GLN A 33 -8.32 9.26 10.41
N ASP A 34 -8.78 8.09 10.87
CA ASP A 34 -9.46 7.95 12.16
C ASP A 34 -8.47 7.96 13.34
N GLY A 35 -7.27 7.41 13.14
CA GLY A 35 -6.29 7.21 14.20
C GLY A 35 -5.31 8.38 14.39
N MET A 36 -5.22 9.32 13.45
CA MET A 36 -4.20 10.35 13.51
C MET A 36 -4.71 11.77 13.22
N THR A 37 -4.46 12.69 14.14
CA THR A 37 -4.69 14.13 14.01
C THR A 37 -3.59 14.78 13.16
N TYR A 38 -3.31 14.27 11.95
CA TYR A 38 -2.30 14.88 11.09
C TYR A 38 -2.95 15.81 10.06
N PRO A 39 -2.59 17.11 10.06
CA PRO A 39 -2.97 18.00 8.97
C PRO A 39 -2.14 17.63 7.74
N GLY A 40 -2.76 16.92 6.79
CA GLY A 40 -2.14 16.63 5.51
C GLY A 40 -2.71 15.39 4.80
N GLN A 41 -2.55 15.36 3.49
CA GLN A 41 -2.89 14.17 2.69
C GLN A 41 -1.74 13.17 2.73
N ILE A 42 -2.07 11.91 2.94
CA ILE A 42 -1.14 10.78 2.87
C ILE A 42 -1.57 9.94 1.67
N LYS A 43 -0.66 9.76 0.70
CA LYS A 43 -0.90 8.89 -0.44
C LYS A 43 -0.65 7.44 -0.03
N ILE A 44 -1.62 6.57 -0.24
CA ILE A 44 -1.48 5.13 0.05
C ILE A 44 -1.49 4.38 -1.28
N THR A 45 -0.43 3.61 -1.51
CA THR A 45 -0.28 2.79 -2.72
C THR A 45 -0.13 1.33 -2.30
N VAL A 46 -1.04 0.47 -2.75
CA VAL A 46 -0.93 -0.99 -2.60
C VAL A 46 -0.43 -1.56 -3.92
N ILE A 47 0.69 -2.28 -3.86
CA ILE A 47 1.34 -2.89 -5.02
C ILE A 47 1.24 -4.40 -4.87
N ARG A 48 0.57 -5.05 -5.82
CA ARG A 48 0.63 -6.50 -5.96
C ARG A 48 1.90 -6.85 -6.72
N GLU A 49 2.78 -7.64 -6.11
CA GLU A 49 4.07 -8.01 -6.69
C GLU A 49 4.18 -9.54 -6.82
N THR A 50 4.72 -9.98 -7.95
CA THR A 50 5.26 -11.33 -8.14
C THR A 50 6.78 -11.23 -8.18
N ARG A 51 7.47 -11.92 -7.28
CA ARG A 51 8.94 -11.97 -7.27
C ARG A 51 9.41 -13.27 -7.88
N ALA A 52 10.19 -13.19 -8.96
CA ALA A 52 10.94 -14.31 -9.51
C ALA A 52 12.42 -14.09 -9.18
N VAL A 53 13.06 -15.09 -8.58
CA VAL A 53 14.48 -15.03 -8.19
C VAL A 53 15.15 -16.31 -8.67
N ASN A 54 16.27 -16.18 -9.38
CA ASN A 54 17.09 -17.28 -9.86
C ASN A 54 18.55 -17.01 -9.50
N TYR A 55 19.28 -18.08 -9.16
CA TYR A 55 20.71 -18.02 -8.89
C TYR A 55 21.45 -18.86 -9.93
N ALA A 56 22.52 -18.30 -10.49
CA ALA A 56 23.50 -19.06 -11.26
C ALA A 56 24.64 -19.51 -10.32
N LYS A 57 25.22 -20.67 -10.59
CA LYS A 57 26.44 -21.15 -9.92
C LYS A 57 27.62 -21.05 -10.87
#